data_AF-A0A1G0PII2-F1
#
_entry.id   AF-A0A1G0PII2-F1
#
_cell.length_a   1.000
_cell.length_b   1.000
_cell.length_c   1.000
_cell.angle_alpha   90.00
_cell.angle_beta   90.00
_cell.angle_gamma   90.00
#
_symmetry.space_group_name_H-M   'P 1'
#
loop_
_entity.id
_entity.type
_entity.pdbx_description
1 polymer ?
#
loop_
_entity_poly.entity_id
_entity_poly.type
_entity_poly.pdbx_seq_one_letter_code
_entity_poly.pdbx_strand_id
1 'polypeptide(L)'
;MPHNIIYNILTYASIVVWVFPAIKQYKTKYFFLFFIFAATDIFVISAVFLFNARPSLLYFLFFSVLVISFLNTNKVKKHTVAFFFIIILLITTATYLNIRSFDGVILLLPLTGILYFLTNDFLLHIISYNKINIPLLILVLYQVLGILKLLNILLGLYESEFYFYTASAFQILIGLFFSFFSVEDNRLNINVHIKNK
;
A
#
# COMPACT_ATOMS: atom_id res chain seq x y z
N MET A 1 -28.74 -6.48 2.01
CA MET A 1 -28.22 -7.85 2.24
C MET A 1 -27.16 -8.33 1.23
N PRO A 2 -27.16 -7.99 -0.08
CA PRO A 2 -26.11 -8.45 -1.02
C PRO A 2 -24.73 -7.75 -0.85
N HIS A 3 -24.70 -6.54 -0.26
CA HIS A 3 -23.46 -5.75 -0.07
C HIS A 3 -22.39 -6.49 0.74
N ASN A 4 -22.79 -7.26 1.76
CA ASN A 4 -21.85 -8.04 2.58
C ASN A 4 -21.22 -9.20 1.81
N ILE A 5 -21.92 -9.76 0.81
CA ILE A 5 -21.42 -10.90 0.03
C ILE A 5 -20.31 -10.43 -0.91
N ILE A 6 -20.53 -9.35 -1.66
CA ILE A 6 -19.54 -8.80 -2.59
C ILE A 6 -18.29 -8.36 -1.83
N TYR A 7 -18.47 -7.66 -0.71
CA TYR A 7 -17.36 -7.26 0.16
C TYR A 7 -16.54 -8.48 0.62
N ASN A 8 -17.19 -9.52 1.14
CA ASN A 8 -16.50 -10.73 1.60
C ASN A 8 -15.74 -11.43 0.47
N ILE A 9 -16.35 -11.56 -0.71
CA ILE A 9 -15.70 -12.16 -1.89
C ILE A 9 -14.43 -11.39 -2.23
N LEU A 10 -14.50 -10.06 -2.31
CA LEU A 10 -13.34 -9.22 -2.61
C LEU A 10 -12.26 -9.33 -1.54
N THR A 11 -12.63 -9.35 -0.26
CA THR A 11 -11.68 -9.50 0.84
C THR A 11 -10.96 -10.84 0.78
N TYR A 12 -11.68 -11.96 0.65
CA TYR A 12 -11.05 -13.28 0.58
C TYR A 12 -10.23 -13.46 -0.71
N ALA A 13 -10.72 -12.97 -1.84
CA ALA A 13 -9.98 -12.98 -3.10
C ALA A 13 -8.67 -12.18 -2.98
N SER A 14 -8.72 -11.00 -2.35
CA SER A 14 -7.54 -10.18 -2.06
C SER A 14 -6.52 -10.96 -1.23
N ILE A 15 -6.94 -11.53 -0.09
CA ILE A 15 -6.06 -12.31 0.80
C ILE A 15 -5.36 -13.42 0.04
N VAL A 16 -6.09 -14.22 -0.73
CA VAL A 16 -5.52 -15.33 -1.50
C VAL A 16 -4.57 -14.83 -2.58
N VAL A 17 -4.97 -13.80 -3.33
CA VAL A 17 -4.16 -13.29 -4.44
C VAL A 17 -2.86 -12.70 -3.94
N TRP A 18 -2.84 -11.95 -2.83
CA TRP A 18 -1.62 -11.28 -2.36
C TRP A 18 -0.53 -12.22 -1.83
N VAL A 19 -0.86 -13.48 -1.50
CA VAL A 19 0.16 -14.49 -1.13
C VAL A 19 1.12 -14.76 -2.30
N PHE A 20 0.61 -14.84 -3.53
CA PHE A 20 1.43 -15.20 -4.69
C PHE A 20 2.48 -14.12 -5.03
N PRO A 21 2.16 -12.82 -5.09
CA PRO A 21 3.14 -11.75 -5.20
C PRO A 21 4.21 -11.80 -4.11
N ALA A 22 3.84 -12.05 -2.86
CA ALA A 22 4.83 -12.12 -1.77
C ALA A 22 5.87 -13.23 -2.03
N ILE A 23 5.42 -14.40 -2.49
CA ILE A 23 6.31 -15.51 -2.89
C ILE A 23 7.15 -15.12 -4.11
N LYS A 24 6.52 -14.51 -5.13
CA LYS A 24 7.19 -14.12 -6.38
C LYS A 24 8.30 -13.08 -6.16
N GLN A 25 8.12 -12.21 -5.17
CA GLN A 25 9.05 -11.14 -4.82
C GLN A 25 10.08 -11.59 -3.78
N TYR A 26 10.12 -12.88 -3.43
CA TYR A 26 11.11 -13.39 -2.50
C TYR A 26 12.53 -13.08 -3.00
N LYS A 27 13.38 -12.58 -2.09
CA LYS A 27 14.75 -12.10 -2.36
C LYS A 27 14.88 -10.84 -3.23
N THR A 28 13.79 -10.15 -3.58
CA THR A 28 13.86 -8.82 -4.22
C THR A 28 13.85 -7.71 -3.16
N LYS A 29 14.25 -6.48 -3.53
CA LYS A 29 14.19 -5.35 -2.59
C LYS A 29 12.77 -4.99 -2.15
N TYR A 30 11.75 -5.43 -2.91
CA TYR A 30 10.34 -5.19 -2.63
C TYR A 30 9.68 -6.31 -1.83
N PHE A 31 10.39 -7.37 -1.45
CA PHE A 31 9.81 -8.50 -0.72
C PHE A 31 8.95 -8.08 0.48
N PHE A 32 9.49 -7.23 1.37
CA PHE A 32 8.79 -6.80 2.58
C PHE A 32 7.50 -6.01 2.30
N LEU A 33 7.44 -5.27 1.19
CA LEU A 33 6.24 -4.57 0.76
C LEU A 33 5.11 -5.57 0.47
N PHE A 34 5.39 -6.55 -0.39
CA PHE A 34 4.40 -7.55 -0.80
C PHE A 34 4.06 -8.50 0.35
N PHE A 35 5.03 -8.84 1.19
CA PHE A 35 4.80 -9.64 2.39
C PHE A 35 3.86 -8.93 3.37
N ILE A 36 4.08 -7.63 3.63
CA ILE A 36 3.19 -6.85 4.49
C ILE A 36 1.79 -6.76 3.88
N PHE A 37 1.65 -6.53 2.58
CA PHE A 37 0.33 -6.54 1.93
C PHE A 37 -0.40 -7.88 2.08
N ALA A 38 0.29 -9.01 1.89
CA ALA A 38 -0.31 -10.34 2.07
C ALA A 38 -0.70 -10.66 3.52
N ALA A 39 0.15 -10.26 4.47
CA ALA A 39 -0.03 -10.59 5.87
C ALA A 39 -1.07 -9.70 6.56
N THR A 40 -1.13 -8.42 6.20
CA THR A 40 -1.88 -7.41 6.96
C THR A 40 -3.35 -7.77 7.11
N ASP A 41 -4.03 -8.17 6.03
CA ASP A 41 -5.46 -8.50 6.10
C ASP A 41 -5.74 -9.70 7.04
N ILE A 42 -4.90 -10.74 6.99
CA ILE A 42 -5.04 -11.92 7.86
C ILE A 42 -4.84 -11.54 9.33
N PHE A 43 -3.81 -10.74 9.62
CA PHE A 43 -3.53 -10.29 10.99
C PHE A 43 -4.61 -9.35 11.51
N VAL A 44 -5.07 -8.40 10.70
CA VAL A 44 -6.12 -7.46 11.09
C VAL A 44 -7.42 -8.21 11.38
N ILE A 45 -7.89 -9.09 10.49
CA ILE A 45 -9.11 -9.88 10.70
C ILE A 45 -9.00 -10.71 11.98
N SER A 46 -7.87 -11.39 12.18
CA SER A 46 -7.64 -12.23 13.37
C SER A 46 -7.64 -11.40 14.65
N ALA A 47 -6.99 -10.23 14.64
CA ALA A 47 -6.91 -9.36 15.81
C ALA A 47 -8.24 -8.69 16.14
N VAL A 48 -9.03 -8.33 15.13
CA VAL A 48 -10.40 -7.83 15.30
C VAL A 48 -11.27 -8.92 15.93
N PHE A 49 -11.19 -10.15 15.43
CA PHE A 49 -11.99 -11.27 15.93
C PHE A 49 -11.61 -11.69 17.35
N LEU A 50 -10.31 -11.81 17.66
CA LEU A 50 -9.82 -12.32 18.94
C LEU A 50 -9.78 -11.26 20.04
N PHE A 51 -9.50 -10.00 19.70
CA PHE A 51 -9.21 -8.94 20.68
C PHE A 51 -10.10 -7.71 20.54
N ASN A 52 -11.07 -7.71 19.61
CA ASN A 52 -11.87 -6.53 19.27
C ASN A 52 -11.00 -5.30 18.94
N ALA A 53 -9.84 -5.56 18.32
CA ALA A 53 -8.90 -4.50 17.96
C ALA A 53 -9.49 -3.58 16.89
N ARG A 54 -9.11 -2.29 16.90
CA ARG A 54 -9.55 -1.33 15.88
C ARG A 54 -8.77 -1.56 14.58
N PRO A 55 -9.43 -1.91 13.45
CA PRO A 55 -8.74 -2.22 12.20
C PRO A 55 -7.84 -1.08 11.70
N SER A 56 -8.33 0.17 11.79
CA SER A 56 -7.62 1.37 11.35
C SER A 56 -6.24 1.53 12.00
N LEU A 57 -6.16 1.32 13.32
CA LEU A 57 -4.90 1.39 14.07
C LEU A 57 -3.93 0.28 13.67
N LEU A 58 -4.43 -0.92 13.41
CA LEU A 58 -3.59 -2.03 12.97
C LEU A 58 -3.03 -1.79 11.56
N TYR A 59 -3.88 -1.39 10.61
CA TYR A 59 -3.42 -1.00 9.27
C TYR A 59 -2.40 0.15 9.33
N PHE A 60 -2.65 1.14 10.19
CA PHE A 60 -1.71 2.24 10.41
C PHE A 60 -0.36 1.75 10.91
N LEU A 61 -0.35 0.83 11.88
CA LEU A 61 0.88 0.23 12.41
C LEU A 61 1.65 -0.54 11.33
N PHE A 62 0.99 -1.44 10.59
CA PHE A 62 1.64 -2.22 9.54
C PHE A 62 2.24 -1.34 8.43
N PHE A 63 1.48 -0.35 7.93
CA PHE A 63 1.98 0.54 6.90
C PHE A 63 3.05 1.51 7.43
N SER A 64 2.95 1.93 8.68
CA SER A 64 4.00 2.72 9.34
C SER A 64 5.32 1.96 9.46
N VAL A 65 5.27 0.68 9.85
CA VAL A 65 6.45 -0.21 9.90
C VAL A 65 7.07 -0.37 8.51
N LEU A 66 6.25 -0.52 7.48
CA LEU A 66 6.72 -0.59 6.10
C LEU A 66 7.44 0.71 5.68
N VAL A 67 6.89 1.89 6.01
CA VAL A 67 7.55 3.18 5.75
C VAL A 67 8.89 3.28 6.48
N ILE A 68 8.96 2.84 7.74
CA ILE A 68 10.21 2.79 8.51
C ILE A 68 11.24 1.89 7.83
N SER A 69 10.82 0.75 7.29
CA SER A 69 11.70 -0.16 6.56
C SER A 69 12.36 0.53 5.36
N PHE A 70 11.62 1.35 4.60
CA PHE A 70 12.17 2.13 3.49
C PHE A 70 13.07 3.29 3.93
N LEU A 71 12.78 3.91 5.08
CA LEU A 71 13.63 4.96 5.64
C LEU A 71 14.99 4.42 6.10
N ASN A 72 15.02 3.21 6.68
CA ASN A 72 16.23 2.63 7.26
C ASN A 72 17.22 2.14 6.19
N THR A 73 16.74 1.79 4.99
CA THR A 73 17.60 1.44 3.84
C THR A 73 18.27 2.66 3.20
N ASN A 74 17.71 3.85 3.40
CA ASN A 74 18.27 5.10 2.90
C ASN A 74 19.16 5.75 3.96
N LYS A 75 20.10 6.63 3.57
CA LYS A 75 21.00 7.39 4.47
C LYS A 75 20.27 8.36 5.43
N VAL A 76 18.95 8.23 5.55
CA VAL A 76 18.01 9.13 6.23
C VAL A 76 17.66 8.63 7.63
N LYS A 77 18.56 7.86 8.26
CA LYS A 77 18.39 7.32 9.63
C LYS A 77 18.07 8.39 10.68
N LYS A 78 18.52 9.64 10.45
CA LYS A 78 18.28 10.78 11.34
C LYS A 78 16.79 11.15 11.46
N HIS A 79 15.96 10.83 10.45
CA HIS A 79 14.52 11.13 10.49
C HIS A 79 13.65 9.94 10.91
N THR A 80 14.21 8.73 11.02
CA THR A 80 13.47 7.54 11.46
C THR A 80 12.94 7.70 12.89
N VAL A 81 13.73 8.29 13.79
CA VAL A 81 13.32 8.55 15.18
C VAL A 81 12.17 9.56 15.23
N ALA A 82 12.28 10.66 14.48
CA ALA A 82 11.22 11.68 14.41
C ALA A 82 9.91 11.10 13.83
N PHE A 83 10.02 10.27 12.79
CA PHE A 83 8.87 9.57 12.21
C PHE A 83 8.21 8.61 13.22
N PHE A 84 9.00 7.89 14.02
CA PHE A 84 8.48 7.03 15.10
C PHE A 84 7.72 7.83 16.16
N PHE A 85 8.23 9.01 16.54
CA PHE A 85 7.51 9.92 17.45
C PHE A 85 6.19 10.42 16.85
N ILE A 86 6.16 10.74 15.56
CA ILE A 86 4.91 11.13 14.86
C ILE A 86 3.90 9.97 14.88
N ILE A 87 4.34 8.74 14.62
CA ILE A 87 3.48 7.54 14.67
C ILE A 87 2.86 7.38 16.06
N ILE A 88 3.68 7.44 17.11
CA ILE A 88 3.22 7.32 18.50
C ILE A 88 2.21 8.42 18.81
N LEU A 89 2.53 9.67 18.47
CA LEU A 89 1.65 10.82 18.72
C LEU A 89 0.30 10.68 17.99
N LEU A 90 0.29 10.17 16.76
CA LEU A 90 -0.93 9.92 16.01
C LEU A 90 -1.78 8.80 16.62
N ILE A 91 -1.14 7.72 17.10
CA ILE A 91 -1.86 6.63 17.77
C ILE A 91 -2.45 7.10 19.10
N THR A 92 -1.68 7.83 19.90
CA THR A 92 -2.15 8.33 21.20
C THR A 92 -3.28 9.33 21.03
N THR A 93 -3.19 10.24 20.06
CA THR A 93 -4.27 11.19 19.75
C THR A 93 -5.51 10.50 19.19
N ALA A 94 -5.37 9.54 18.27
CA ALA A 94 -6.50 8.78 17.72
C ALA A 94 -7.22 7.93 18.79
N THR A 95 -6.47 7.31 19.69
CA THR A 95 -7.02 6.53 20.80
C THR A 95 -7.70 7.41 21.84
N TYR A 96 -7.08 8.53 22.22
CA TYR A 96 -7.63 9.47 23.20
C TYR A 96 -8.92 10.14 22.72
N LEU A 97 -8.96 10.59 21.46
CA LEU A 97 -10.10 11.35 20.95
C LEU A 97 -11.30 10.45 20.58
N ASN A 98 -11.08 9.15 20.35
CA ASN A 98 -12.12 8.21 19.91
C ASN A 98 -12.91 8.69 18.67
N ILE A 99 -12.30 9.54 17.84
CA ILE A 99 -12.95 10.14 16.69
C ILE A 99 -12.86 9.16 15.53
N ARG A 100 -13.99 8.53 15.18
CA ARG A 100 -14.11 7.61 14.03
C ARG A 100 -13.73 8.28 12.70
N SER A 101 -13.92 9.59 12.58
CA SER A 101 -13.50 10.39 11.42
C SER A 101 -11.98 10.44 11.25
N PHE A 102 -11.22 10.17 12.31
CA PHE A 102 -9.75 10.21 12.31
C PHE A 102 -9.14 8.92 11.74
N ASP A 103 -9.90 7.82 11.70
CA ASP A 103 -9.45 6.50 11.25
C ASP A 103 -9.00 6.49 9.78
N GLY A 104 -9.69 7.23 8.90
CA GLY A 104 -9.26 7.33 7.52
C GLY A 104 -8.11 8.32 7.34
N VAL A 105 -8.09 9.41 8.12
CA VAL A 105 -7.03 10.44 8.02
C VAL A 105 -5.68 9.88 8.47
N ILE A 106 -5.66 9.12 9.57
CA ILE A 106 -4.42 8.55 10.09
C ILE A 106 -3.77 7.57 9.09
N LEU A 107 -4.57 6.84 8.31
CA LEU A 107 -4.10 5.91 7.27
C LEU A 107 -3.49 6.60 6.05
N LEU A 108 -3.88 7.84 5.74
CA LEU A 108 -3.31 8.57 4.60
C LEU A 108 -1.81 8.82 4.78
N LEU A 109 -1.35 9.04 6.01
CA LEU A 109 0.04 9.39 6.28
C LEU A 109 1.03 8.29 5.87
N PRO A 110 0.92 7.03 6.33
CA PRO A 110 1.83 5.99 5.89
C PRO A 110 1.61 5.62 4.42
N LEU A 111 0.37 5.68 3.90
CA LEU A 111 0.10 5.40 2.47
C LEU A 111 0.77 6.41 1.53
N THR A 112 0.74 7.70 1.87
CA THR A 112 1.43 8.76 1.12
C THR A 112 2.94 8.65 1.26
N GLY A 113 3.45 8.23 2.43
CA GLY A 113 4.85 7.87 2.63
C GLY A 113 5.31 6.75 1.68
N ILE A 114 4.55 5.65 1.60
CA ILE A 114 4.83 4.54 0.67
C ILE A 114 4.81 5.05 -0.78
N LEU A 115 3.83 5.88 -1.15
CA LEU A 115 3.75 6.45 -2.50
C LEU A 115 4.99 7.29 -2.83
N TYR A 116 5.45 8.13 -1.90
CA TYR A 116 6.65 8.93 -2.06
C TYR A 116 7.88 8.05 -2.34
N PHE A 117 8.09 6.98 -1.57
CA PHE A 117 9.19 6.05 -1.79
C PHE A 117 9.12 5.36 -3.15
N LEU A 118 7.96 4.83 -3.51
CA LEU A 118 7.77 4.15 -4.80
C LEU A 118 7.97 5.08 -5.99
N THR A 119 7.46 6.31 -5.89
CA THR A 119 7.62 7.33 -6.94
C THR A 119 9.08 7.75 -7.07
N ASN A 120 9.79 7.94 -5.95
CA ASN A 120 11.21 8.24 -5.96
C ASN A 120 12.03 7.10 -6.60
N ASP A 121 11.76 5.86 -6.23
CA ASP A 121 12.37 4.68 -6.84
C ASP A 121 12.10 4.61 -8.35
N PHE A 122 10.88 4.91 -8.77
CA PHE A 122 10.48 4.95 -10.17
C PHE A 122 11.26 6.01 -10.97
N LEU A 123 11.32 7.24 -10.46
CA LEU A 123 12.04 8.34 -11.09
C LEU A 123 13.55 8.07 -11.15
N LEU A 124 14.13 7.56 -10.06
CA LEU A 124 15.55 7.18 -10.03
C LEU A 124 15.85 6.08 -11.04
N HIS A 125 14.94 5.11 -11.23
CA HIS A 125 15.11 4.08 -12.24
C HIS A 125 15.13 4.67 -13.67
N ILE A 126 14.21 5.59 -13.98
CA ILE A 126 14.18 6.27 -15.27
C ILE A 126 15.47 7.05 -15.52
N ILE A 127 15.91 7.85 -14.54
CA ILE A 127 17.12 8.68 -14.65
C ILE A 127 18.38 7.80 -14.80
N SER A 128 18.48 6.72 -14.05
CA SER A 128 19.69 5.89 -14.01
C SER A 128 19.81 4.97 -15.23
N TYR A 129 18.69 4.47 -15.76
CA TYR A 129 18.69 3.43 -16.78
C TYR A 129 18.09 3.87 -18.12
N ASN A 130 17.56 5.09 -18.23
CA ASN A 130 16.81 5.59 -19.40
C ASN A 130 15.69 4.63 -19.85
N LYS A 131 15.04 3.97 -18.89
CA LYS A 131 14.00 2.97 -19.12
C LYS A 131 12.84 3.18 -18.15
N ILE A 132 11.62 2.99 -18.63
CA ILE A 132 10.43 2.89 -17.78
C ILE A 132 10.31 1.44 -17.35
N ASN A 133 10.36 1.21 -16.04
CA ASN A 133 10.04 -0.09 -15.43
C ASN A 133 8.53 -0.20 -15.24
N ILE A 134 7.86 -1.00 -16.08
CA ILE A 134 6.40 -1.15 -16.06
C ILE A 134 5.89 -1.79 -14.77
N PRO A 135 6.50 -2.86 -14.22
CA PRO A 135 6.13 -3.35 -12.89
C PRO A 135 6.16 -2.28 -11.80
N LEU A 136 7.19 -1.44 -11.79
CA LEU A 136 7.31 -0.36 -10.80
C LEU A 136 6.26 0.75 -11.02
N LEU A 137 5.95 1.09 -12.28
CA LEU A 137 4.85 2.00 -12.60
C LEU A 137 3.50 1.46 -12.13
N ILE A 138 3.21 0.18 -12.37
CA ILE A 138 1.98 -0.49 -11.91
C ILE A 138 1.89 -0.47 -10.38
N LEU A 139 3.02 -0.64 -9.68
CA LEU A 139 3.09 -0.57 -8.23
C LEU A 139 2.79 0.85 -7.70
N VAL A 140 3.29 1.89 -8.37
CA VAL A 140 2.93 3.28 -8.07
C VAL A 140 1.44 3.51 -8.28
N LEU A 141 0.87 3.04 -9.41
CA LEU A 141 -0.56 3.17 -9.70
C LEU A 141 -1.43 2.44 -8.68
N TYR A 142 -1.02 1.26 -8.22
CA TYR A 142 -1.69 0.54 -7.13
C TYR A 142 -1.78 1.40 -5.87
N GLN A 143 -0.68 2.05 -5.50
CA GLN A 143 -0.62 2.88 -4.31
C GLN A 143 -1.46 4.16 -4.45
N VAL A 144 -1.43 4.79 -5.62
CA VAL A 144 -2.30 5.94 -5.94
C VAL A 144 -3.76 5.55 -5.80
N LEU A 145 -4.16 4.40 -6.35
CA LEU A 145 -5.53 3.93 -6.28
C LEU A 145 -5.97 3.60 -4.85
N GLY A 146 -5.06 3.10 -4.00
CA GLY A 146 -5.30 2.94 -2.56
C GLY A 146 -5.60 4.27 -1.85
N ILE A 147 -4.82 5.32 -2.14
CA ILE A 147 -5.03 6.66 -1.59
C ILE A 147 -6.34 7.27 -2.09
N LEU A 148 -6.62 7.18 -3.40
CA LEU A 148 -7.87 7.69 -3.98
C LEU A 148 -9.09 6.99 -3.40
N LYS A 149 -9.03 5.67 -3.17
CA LYS A 149 -10.09 4.90 -2.48
C LYS A 149 -10.37 5.44 -1.09
N LEU A 150 -9.32 5.73 -0.33
CA LEU A 150 -9.45 6.28 1.01
C LEU A 150 -9.98 7.73 1.00
N LEU A 151 -9.50 8.57 0.09
CA LEU A 151 -9.97 9.95 -0.08
C LEU A 151 -11.45 10.00 -0.48
N ASN A 152 -11.89 9.12 -1.37
CA ASN A 152 -13.29 9.05 -1.79
C ASN A 152 -14.22 8.74 -0.59
N ILE A 153 -13.82 7.78 0.25
CA ILE A 153 -14.54 7.47 1.51
C ILE A 153 -14.56 8.69 2.43
N LEU A 154 -13.41 9.35 2.64
CA LEU A 154 -13.28 10.48 3.56
C LEU A 154 -14.07 11.72 3.12
N LEU A 155 -14.12 11.98 1.81
CA LEU A 155 -14.86 13.11 1.24
C LEU A 155 -16.36 12.84 1.12
N GLY A 156 -16.81 11.61 1.40
CA GLY A 156 -18.21 11.23 1.31
C GLY A 156 -18.81 11.45 -0.08
N LEU A 157 -18.02 11.22 -1.14
CA LEU A 157 -18.50 11.46 -2.50
C LEU A 157 -19.66 10.50 -2.83
N TYR A 158 -20.62 10.99 -3.62
CA TYR A 158 -21.68 10.16 -4.18
C TYR A 158 -21.05 8.98 -4.95
N GLU A 159 -21.57 7.76 -4.73
CA GLU A 159 -21.05 6.49 -5.28
C GLU A 159 -19.75 5.92 -4.69
N SER A 160 -19.35 6.37 -3.48
CA SER A 160 -18.16 5.85 -2.78
C SER A 160 -18.11 4.31 -2.68
N GLU A 161 -19.26 3.63 -2.54
CA GLU A 161 -19.34 2.16 -2.55
C GLU A 161 -18.97 1.54 -3.89
N PHE A 162 -19.52 2.04 -5.00
CA PHE A 162 -19.22 1.52 -6.33
C PHE A 162 -17.75 1.74 -6.68
N TYR A 163 -17.23 2.93 -6.38
CA TYR A 163 -15.80 3.21 -6.51
C TYR A 163 -14.95 2.27 -5.65
N PHE A 164 -15.38 1.99 -4.42
CA PHE A 164 -14.65 1.08 -3.53
C PHE A 164 -14.56 -0.35 -4.10
N TYR A 165 -15.66 -0.91 -4.61
CA TYR A 165 -15.67 -2.26 -5.18
C TYR A 165 -14.87 -2.35 -6.48
N THR A 166 -15.03 -1.38 -7.39
CA THR A 166 -14.27 -1.33 -8.65
C THR A 166 -12.77 -1.15 -8.41
N ALA A 167 -12.39 -0.23 -7.52
CA ALA A 167 -11.00 -0.05 -7.11
C ALA A 167 -10.43 -1.34 -6.51
N SER A 168 -11.18 -2.01 -5.62
CA SER A 168 -10.70 -3.25 -4.99
C SER A 168 -10.55 -4.40 -5.99
N ALA A 169 -11.46 -4.52 -6.96
CA ALA A 169 -11.31 -5.48 -8.05
C ALA A 169 -10.06 -5.20 -8.90
N PHE A 170 -9.78 -3.93 -9.22
CA PHE A 170 -8.58 -3.55 -9.96
C PHE A 170 -7.29 -3.82 -9.15
N GLN A 171 -7.31 -3.61 -7.84
CA GLN A 171 -6.20 -3.99 -6.95
C GLN A 171 -5.91 -5.49 -6.97
N ILE A 172 -6.96 -6.33 -7.00
CA ILE A 172 -6.81 -7.78 -7.14
C ILE A 172 -6.18 -8.13 -8.50
N LEU A 173 -6.60 -7.49 -9.59
CA LEU A 173 -5.99 -7.68 -10.92
C LEU A 173 -4.50 -7.29 -10.93
N ILE A 174 -4.14 -6.21 -10.24
CA ILE A 174 -2.73 -5.84 -10.05
C ILE A 174 -1.98 -6.88 -9.22
N GLY A 175 -2.59 -7.41 -8.16
CA GLY A 175 -2.03 -8.53 -7.39
C GLY A 175 -1.77 -9.76 -8.27
N LEU A 176 -2.72 -10.11 -9.15
CA LEU A 176 -2.51 -11.18 -10.12
C LEU A 176 -1.35 -10.87 -11.08
N PHE A 177 -1.23 -9.64 -11.58
CA PHE A 177 -0.08 -9.24 -12.39
C PHE A 177 1.26 -9.51 -11.67
N PHE A 178 1.38 -9.11 -10.39
CA PHE A 178 2.60 -9.35 -9.60
C PHE A 178 2.82 -10.81 -9.19
N SER A 179 1.84 -11.68 -9.39
CA SER A 179 2.02 -13.13 -9.23
C SER A 179 2.90 -13.70 -10.34
N PHE A 180 2.90 -13.07 -11.52
CA PHE A 180 3.68 -13.50 -12.69
C PHE A 180 4.99 -12.71 -12.84
N PHE A 181 4.99 -11.42 -12.49
CA PHE A 181 6.12 -10.51 -12.73
C PHE A 181 6.70 -9.96 -11.42
N SER A 182 8.04 -10.03 -11.27
CA SER A 182 8.73 -9.33 -10.19
C SER A 182 8.87 -7.84 -10.50
N VAL A 183 9.03 -6.98 -9.49
CA VAL A 183 9.24 -5.53 -9.77
C VAL A 183 10.59 -5.30 -10.48
N GLU A 184 11.56 -6.17 -10.23
CA GLU A 184 12.88 -6.15 -10.85
C GLU A 184 12.92 -6.92 -12.20
N ASP A 185 11.76 -7.29 -12.77
CA ASP A 185 11.72 -8.03 -14.04
C ASP A 185 12.08 -7.15 -15.24
N ASN A 186 13.27 -7.38 -15.80
CA ASN A 186 13.79 -6.60 -16.92
C ASN A 186 13.02 -6.79 -18.23
N ARG A 187 12.19 -7.84 -18.36
CA ARG A 187 11.44 -8.13 -19.59
C ARG A 187 10.39 -7.06 -19.90
N LEU A 188 9.98 -6.30 -18.90
CA LEU A 188 8.93 -5.29 -19.00
C LEU A 188 9.49 -3.85 -18.90
N ASN A 189 10.76 -3.66 -19.24
CA ASN A 189 11.36 -2.33 -19.31
C ASN A 189 11.20 -1.74 -20.71
N ILE A 190 10.68 -0.52 -20.81
CA ILE A 190 10.51 0.22 -22.07
C ILE A 190 11.60 1.30 -22.17
N ASN A 191 12.37 1.31 -23.26
CA ASN A 191 13.38 2.33 -23.48
C ASN A 191 12.74 3.71 -23.66
N VAL A 192 13.31 4.72 -22.99
CA VAL A 192 12.94 6.11 -23.19
C VAL A 192 13.99 6.73 -24.12
N HIS A 193 13.63 6.92 -25.39
CA HIS A 193 14.43 7.78 -26.25
C HIS A 193 14.17 9.23 -25.88
N ILE A 194 14.96 9.76 -24.95
CA ILE A 194 15.05 11.20 -24.76
C ILE A 194 15.81 11.72 -25.98
N LYS A 195 15.09 12.28 -26.95
CA LYS A 195 15.70 13.11 -27.99
C LYS A 195 16.29 14.32 -27.28
N ASN A 196 17.59 14.30 -26.99
CA ASN A 196 18.32 15.50 -26.64
C ASN A 196 18.25 16.43 -27.85
N LYS A 197 17.48 17.52 -27.71
CA LYS A 197 17.52 18.68 -28.60
C LYS A 197 18.50 19.69 -28.05
#